data_AF-A0A9D6FPA5-F1
#
_entry.id   AF-A0A9D6FPA5-F1
#
_cell.length_a   1.000
_cell.length_b   1.000
_cell.length_c   1.000
_cell.angle_alpha   90.00
_cell.angle_beta   90.00
_cell.angle_gamma   90.00
#
_symmetry.space_group_name_H-M   'P 1'
#
loop_
_entity.id
_entity.type
_entity.pdbx_description
1 polymer ?
#
loop_
_entity_poly.entity_id
_entity_poly.type
_entity_poly.pdbx_seq_one_letter_code
_entity_poly.pdbx_strand_id
1 'polypeptide(L)'
;MEPTPAPLPKPRALAVAQIFSVLLVLGAASVVIVAALRNLRDYPTVPYAIIAGAVAAAVAGLIWLLPRKRGRPRTWIAALAALSTVLVILPLSTLRPGGITTSGFGYTVVGACPIPAFDFTISGRGTIAPRNKTHHVTAEEVRPLAENADEVVIGTGWQGVAEVDADVLRLPKVTVHVMKTPEAFELYNRLRKQGKRVALLAHTTC
;
A
#
# COMPACT_ATOMS: atom_id res chain seq x y z
N MET A 1 -11.14 20.96 -67.10
CA MET A 1 -10.51 19.82 -66.40
C MET A 1 -10.84 19.97 -64.93
N GLU A 2 -11.66 19.07 -64.38
CA GLU A 2 -11.84 19.03 -62.92
C GLU A 2 -10.53 18.56 -62.28
N PRO A 3 -10.05 19.23 -61.22
CA PRO A 3 -8.85 18.80 -60.53
C PRO A 3 -9.08 17.44 -59.86
N THR A 4 -8.21 16.48 -60.14
CA THR A 4 -8.23 15.15 -59.52
C THR A 4 -8.07 15.30 -58.01
N PRO A 5 -8.98 14.74 -57.18
CA PRO A 5 -8.89 14.86 -55.74
C PRO A 5 -7.63 14.17 -55.21
N ALA A 6 -6.97 14.80 -54.24
CA ALA A 6 -5.76 14.28 -53.64
C ALA A 6 -6.00 12.92 -52.95
N PRO A 7 -5.03 11.99 -53.00
CA PRO A 7 -5.18 10.67 -52.40
C PRO A 7 -5.35 10.76 -50.89
N LEU A 8 -6.36 10.07 -50.36
CA LEU A 8 -6.60 9.98 -48.92
C LEU A 8 -5.38 9.38 -48.18
N PRO A 9 -5.04 9.88 -46.98
CA PRO A 9 -3.89 9.41 -46.23
C PRO A 9 -3.99 7.92 -45.93
N LYS A 10 -2.88 7.20 -46.14
CA LYS A 10 -2.81 5.75 -45.93
C LYS A 10 -3.14 5.39 -44.47
N PRO A 11 -3.97 4.37 -44.21
CA PRO A 11 -4.51 4.04 -42.88
C PRO A 11 -3.45 3.74 -41.80
N ARG A 12 -2.20 3.47 -42.19
CA ARG A 12 -1.09 3.25 -41.25
C ARG A 12 -0.64 4.52 -40.53
N ALA A 13 -0.68 5.68 -41.17
CA ALA A 13 -0.24 6.94 -40.56
C ALA A 13 -1.19 7.38 -39.43
N LEU A 14 -2.50 7.17 -39.62
CA LEU A 14 -3.51 7.50 -38.62
C LEU A 14 -3.39 6.63 -37.36
N ALA A 15 -3.14 5.33 -37.55
CA ALA A 15 -2.98 4.39 -36.43
C ALA A 15 -1.73 4.70 -35.58
N VAL A 16 -0.61 5.04 -36.23
CA VAL A 16 0.63 5.41 -35.52
C VAL A 16 0.43 6.70 -34.72
N ALA A 17 -0.21 7.72 -35.29
CA ALA A 17 -0.51 8.97 -34.59
C ALA A 17 -1.42 8.76 -33.37
N GLN A 18 -2.41 7.87 -33.48
CA GLN A 18 -3.30 7.52 -32.37
C GLN A 18 -2.56 6.80 -31.24
N ILE A 19 -1.71 5.82 -31.57
CA ILE A 19 -0.89 5.12 -30.57
C ILE A 19 0.03 6.10 -29.85
N PHE A 20 0.71 6.98 -30.59
CA PHE A 20 1.61 7.97 -30.01
C PHE A 20 0.89 8.94 -29.07
N SER A 21 -0.32 9.39 -29.45
CA SER A 21 -1.14 10.28 -28.64
C SER A 21 -1.57 9.62 -27.32
N VAL A 22 -1.94 8.34 -27.35
CA VAL A 22 -2.30 7.58 -26.15
C VAL A 22 -1.09 7.43 -25.23
N LEU A 23 0.08 7.08 -25.77
CA LEU A 23 1.31 6.94 -25.00
C LEU A 23 1.74 8.26 -24.35
N LEU A 24 1.61 9.39 -25.06
CA LEU A 24 1.91 10.71 -24.52
C LEU A 24 1.03 11.07 -23.32
N VAL A 25 -0.29 10.82 -23.42
CA VAL A 25 -1.25 11.10 -22.35
C VAL A 25 -0.98 10.22 -21.13
N LEU A 26 -0.69 8.93 -21.34
CA LEU A 26 -0.32 8.01 -20.25
C LEU A 26 0.98 8.44 -19.56
N GLY A 27 1.99 8.84 -20.35
CA GLY A 27 3.25 9.39 -19.85
C GLY A 27 3.03 10.62 -18.97
N ALA A 28 2.31 11.63 -19.48
CA ALA A 28 2.01 12.84 -18.72
C ALA A 28 1.22 12.56 -17.42
N ALA A 29 0.20 11.70 -17.48
CA ALA A 29 -0.59 11.32 -16.31
C ALA A 29 0.27 10.65 -15.23
N SER A 30 1.21 9.77 -15.63
CA SER A 30 2.10 9.09 -14.69
C SER A 30 3.00 10.06 -13.91
N VAL A 31 3.52 11.11 -14.57
CA VAL A 31 4.36 12.13 -13.92
C VAL A 31 3.56 12.91 -12.89
N VAL A 32 2.32 13.30 -13.23
CA VAL A 32 1.42 14.02 -12.31
C VAL A 32 1.05 13.15 -11.10
N ILE A 33 0.75 11.87 -11.32
CA ILE A 33 0.47 10.92 -10.23
C ILE A 33 1.70 10.82 -9.32
N VAL A 34 2.89 10.57 -9.84
CA VAL A 34 4.11 10.45 -9.03
C VAL A 34 4.39 11.73 -8.22
N ALA A 35 4.20 12.91 -8.81
CA ALA A 35 4.36 14.19 -8.12
C ALA A 35 3.32 14.37 -7.00
N ALA A 36 2.05 14.04 -7.26
CA ALA A 36 0.98 14.09 -6.26
C ALA A 36 1.22 13.10 -5.11
N LEU A 37 1.65 11.86 -5.42
CA LEU A 37 1.97 10.85 -4.42
C LEU A 37 3.11 11.25 -3.50
N ARG A 38 4.11 12.00 -4.00
CA ARG A 38 5.19 12.54 -3.16
C ARG A 38 4.69 13.59 -2.16
N ASN A 39 3.78 14.46 -2.56
CA ASN A 39 3.21 15.50 -1.70
C ASN A 39 2.12 15.00 -0.74
N LEU A 40 1.55 13.83 -1.00
CA LEU A 40 0.46 13.25 -0.20
C LEU A 40 0.94 12.22 0.83
N ARG A 41 2.25 12.18 1.13
CA ARG A 41 2.85 11.26 2.10
C ARG A 41 2.20 11.30 3.48
N ASP A 42 1.67 12.45 3.87
CA ASP A 42 1.05 12.67 5.18
C ASP A 42 -0.46 12.36 5.21
N TYR A 43 -1.08 12.12 4.05
CA TYR A 43 -2.50 11.83 3.93
C TYR A 43 -2.69 10.41 3.40
N PRO A 44 -2.63 9.38 4.25
CA PRO A 44 -2.55 7.99 3.81
C PRO A 44 -3.71 7.54 2.91
N THR A 45 -4.87 8.19 2.92
CA THR A 45 -6.05 7.78 2.13
C THR A 45 -6.20 8.49 0.78
N VAL A 46 -5.75 9.74 0.68
CA VAL A 46 -5.87 10.58 -0.53
C VAL A 46 -5.11 10.02 -1.76
N PRO A 47 -3.87 9.49 -1.65
CA PRO A 47 -3.15 8.97 -2.81
C PRO A 47 -3.84 7.76 -3.42
N TYR A 48 -4.48 6.90 -2.61
CA TYR A 48 -5.24 5.76 -3.12
C TYR A 48 -6.48 6.19 -3.90
N ALA A 49 -7.22 7.19 -3.41
CA ALA A 49 -8.39 7.72 -4.11
C ALA A 49 -8.03 8.35 -5.47
N ILE A 50 -6.88 9.05 -5.55
CA ILE A 50 -6.39 9.65 -6.80
C ILE A 50 -5.93 8.56 -7.79
N ILE A 51 -5.15 7.57 -7.32
CA ILE A 51 -4.73 6.43 -8.16
C ILE A 51 -5.96 5.68 -8.68
N ALA A 52 -6.92 5.39 -7.80
CA ALA A 52 -8.19 4.75 -8.13
C ALA A 52 -8.96 5.50 -9.22
N GLY A 53 -9.13 6.81 -9.06
CA GLY A 53 -9.80 7.66 -10.04
C GLY A 53 -9.06 7.70 -11.39
N ALA A 54 -7.73 7.78 -11.37
CA ALA A 54 -6.92 7.79 -12.58
C ALA A 54 -6.98 6.45 -13.34
N VAL A 55 -6.92 5.33 -12.62
CA VAL A 55 -7.07 3.99 -13.21
C VAL A 55 -8.46 3.82 -13.83
N ALA A 56 -9.52 4.23 -13.13
CA ALA A 56 -10.89 4.17 -13.64
C ALA A 56 -11.06 5.01 -14.92
N ALA A 57 -10.51 6.22 -14.96
CA ALA A 57 -10.55 7.10 -16.13
C ALA A 57 -9.77 6.52 -17.32
N ALA A 58 -8.57 5.95 -17.07
CA ALA A 58 -7.77 5.31 -18.11
C ALA A 58 -8.48 4.08 -18.71
N VAL A 59 -9.09 3.25 -17.86
CA VAL A 59 -9.90 2.10 -18.28
C VAL A 59 -11.08 2.55 -19.14
N ALA A 60 -11.83 3.57 -18.71
CA ALA A 60 -12.95 4.12 -19.47
C ALA A 60 -12.52 4.69 -20.84
N GLY A 61 -11.38 5.39 -20.89
CA GLY A 61 -10.80 5.88 -22.13
C GLY A 61 -10.39 4.75 -23.08
N LEU A 62 -9.77 3.69 -22.55
CA LEU A 62 -9.38 2.51 -23.34
C LEU A 62 -10.60 1.81 -23.95
N ILE A 63 -11.68 1.66 -23.17
CA ILE A 63 -12.95 1.10 -23.63
C ILE A 63 -13.56 1.94 -24.77
N TRP A 64 -13.47 3.26 -24.68
CA TRP A 64 -14.00 4.18 -25.68
C TRP A 64 -13.25 4.06 -27.02
N LEU A 65 -11.93 3.83 -26.96
CA LEU A 65 -11.04 3.65 -28.11
C LEU A 65 -11.20 2.29 -28.82
N LEU A 66 -11.74 1.27 -28.16
CA LEU A 66 -11.90 -0.06 -28.77
C LEU A 66 -12.83 0.00 -30.00
N PRO A 67 -12.43 -0.53 -31.17
CA PRO A 67 -13.23 -0.47 -32.40
C PRO A 67 -14.66 -0.98 -32.20
N ARG A 68 -15.64 -0.28 -32.78
CA ARG A 68 -17.05 -0.69 -32.82
C ARG A 68 -17.20 -1.96 -33.68
N LYS A 69 -16.81 -3.13 -33.18
CA LYS A 69 -17.11 -4.41 -33.83
C LYS A 69 -18.58 -4.76 -33.59
N ARG A 70 -19.32 -4.90 -34.69
CA ARG A 70 -20.72 -5.36 -34.73
C ARG A 70 -20.80 -6.71 -34.02
N GLY A 71 -21.58 -6.81 -32.93
CA GLY A 71 -21.89 -8.08 -32.27
C GLY A 71 -21.31 -8.34 -30.87
N ARG A 72 -20.41 -7.49 -30.33
CA ARG A 72 -20.06 -7.52 -28.90
C ARG A 72 -20.30 -6.15 -28.29
N PRO A 73 -21.29 -5.99 -27.40
CA PRO A 73 -21.63 -4.66 -26.92
C PRO A 73 -20.55 -4.20 -25.95
N ARG A 74 -19.96 -3.04 -26.26
CA ARG A 74 -18.94 -2.33 -25.46
C ARG A 74 -19.31 -2.24 -23.97
N THR A 75 -20.60 -2.31 -23.66
CA THR A 75 -21.14 -2.31 -22.30
C THR A 75 -20.64 -3.47 -21.45
N TRP A 76 -20.40 -4.68 -22.00
CA TRP A 76 -19.87 -5.79 -21.21
C TRP A 76 -18.41 -5.61 -20.83
N ILE A 77 -17.57 -5.12 -21.74
CA ILE A 77 -16.16 -4.82 -21.45
C ILE A 77 -16.08 -3.68 -20.44
N ALA A 78 -16.93 -2.66 -20.58
CA ALA A 78 -17.03 -1.57 -19.61
C ALA A 78 -17.47 -2.05 -18.23
N ALA A 79 -18.49 -2.90 -18.16
CA ALA A 79 -18.99 -3.48 -16.92
C ALA A 79 -17.92 -4.35 -16.24
N LEU A 80 -17.21 -5.20 -16.98
CA LEU A 80 -16.14 -6.03 -16.43
C LEU A 80 -14.98 -5.20 -15.89
N ALA A 81 -14.60 -4.13 -16.60
CA ALA A 81 -13.50 -3.28 -16.16
C ALA A 81 -13.89 -2.38 -14.99
N ALA A 82 -15.14 -1.90 -14.94
CA ALA A 82 -15.69 -1.21 -13.76
C ALA A 82 -15.76 -2.15 -12.55
N LEU A 83 -16.23 -3.38 -12.76
CA LEU A 83 -16.28 -4.41 -11.73
C LEU A 83 -14.89 -4.75 -11.20
N SER A 84 -13.90 -4.96 -12.07
CA SER A 84 -12.52 -5.24 -11.65
C SER A 84 -11.91 -4.06 -10.89
N THR A 85 -12.18 -2.83 -11.34
CA THR A 85 -11.75 -1.59 -10.68
C THR A 85 -12.33 -1.49 -9.27
N VAL A 86 -13.63 -1.74 -9.10
CA VAL A 86 -14.29 -1.79 -7.77
C VAL A 86 -13.70 -2.91 -6.91
N LEU A 87 -13.56 -4.11 -7.47
CA LEU A 87 -13.02 -5.27 -6.73
C LEU A 87 -11.56 -5.10 -6.29
N VAL A 88 -10.77 -4.27 -6.98
CA VAL A 88 -9.37 -4.00 -6.62
C VAL A 88 -9.25 -2.78 -5.70
N ILE A 89 -9.96 -1.70 -5.98
CA ILE A 89 -9.84 -0.43 -5.25
C ILE A 89 -10.52 -0.49 -3.89
N LEU A 90 -11.71 -1.11 -3.78
CA LEU A 90 -12.43 -1.14 -2.50
C LEU A 90 -11.59 -1.82 -1.41
N PRO A 91 -10.99 -3.00 -1.65
CA PRO A 91 -10.09 -3.61 -0.68
C PRO A 91 -8.87 -2.74 -0.38
N LEU A 92 -8.21 -2.18 -1.40
CA LEU A 92 -7.05 -1.30 -1.22
C LEU A 92 -7.38 -0.07 -0.35
N SER A 93 -8.59 0.50 -0.48
CA SER A 93 -9.03 1.64 0.34
C SER A 93 -9.25 1.28 1.80
N THR A 94 -9.50 0.00 2.10
CA THR A 94 -9.57 -0.52 3.47
C THR A 94 -8.21 -0.92 4.03
N LEU A 95 -7.18 -1.07 3.19
CA LEU A 95 -5.82 -1.33 3.63
C LEU A 95 -5.24 -0.07 4.26
N ARG A 96 -5.29 0.01 5.59
CA ARG A 96 -4.63 1.07 6.34
C ARG A 96 -3.11 0.92 6.19
N PRO A 97 -2.41 1.93 5.66
CA PRO A 97 -0.96 1.88 5.55
C PRO A 97 -0.32 1.63 6.92
N GLY A 98 0.49 0.58 7.00
CA GLY A 98 1.20 0.19 8.22
C GLY A 98 0.34 -0.45 9.31
N GLY A 99 -0.96 -0.68 9.12
CA GLY A 99 -1.80 -1.42 10.07
C GLY A 99 -1.62 -2.93 9.91
N ILE A 100 -1.76 -3.71 10.98
CA ILE A 100 -1.79 -5.17 10.88
C ILE A 100 -3.18 -5.59 10.37
N THR A 101 -3.25 -6.26 9.23
CA THR A 101 -4.53 -6.63 8.59
C THR A 101 -4.92 -8.08 8.85
N THR A 102 -3.97 -9.00 8.81
CA THR A 102 -4.15 -10.39 9.21
C THR A 102 -2.86 -10.93 9.82
N SER A 103 -2.98 -11.89 10.73
CA SER A 103 -1.84 -12.48 11.42
C SER A 103 -2.13 -13.91 11.88
N GLY A 104 -1.12 -14.77 11.81
CA GLY A 104 -1.09 -16.12 12.34
C GLY A 104 0.35 -16.51 12.68
N PHE A 105 0.53 -17.71 13.23
CA PHE A 105 1.86 -18.19 13.60
C PHE A 105 2.79 -18.24 12.38
N GLY A 106 3.87 -17.45 12.42
CA GLY A 106 4.84 -17.34 11.33
C GLY A 106 4.33 -16.60 10.09
N TYR A 107 3.20 -15.91 10.15
CA TYR A 107 2.67 -15.17 9.00
C TYR A 107 1.94 -13.90 9.44
N THR A 108 2.35 -12.74 8.95
CA THR A 108 1.68 -11.47 9.25
C THR A 108 1.53 -10.66 7.98
N VAL A 109 0.42 -9.94 7.83
CA VAL A 109 0.22 -8.98 6.75
C VAL A 109 0.13 -7.58 7.35
N VAL A 110 1.02 -6.70 6.88
CA VAL A 110 1.08 -5.29 7.27
C VAL A 110 0.59 -4.45 6.10
N GLY A 111 -0.60 -3.86 6.22
CA GLY A 111 -1.32 -3.26 5.12
C GLY A 111 -1.58 -4.31 4.04
N ALA A 112 -0.91 -4.17 2.90
CA ALA A 112 -0.94 -5.10 1.77
C ALA A 112 0.29 -6.02 1.69
N CYS A 113 1.25 -5.87 2.59
CA CYS A 113 2.56 -6.52 2.51
C CYS A 113 2.56 -7.81 3.35
N PRO A 114 2.61 -9.00 2.73
CA PRO A 114 2.78 -10.25 3.48
C PRO A 114 4.23 -10.38 3.97
N ILE A 115 4.37 -10.73 5.25
CA ILE A 115 5.63 -10.94 5.97
C ILE A 115 5.68 -12.41 6.41
N PRO A 116 6.36 -13.29 5.65
CA PRO A 116 6.44 -14.71 5.96
C PRO A 116 7.61 -15.02 6.90
N ALA A 117 7.32 -15.62 8.06
CA ALA A 117 8.25 -16.37 8.89
C ALA A 117 9.52 -15.64 9.40
N PHE A 118 9.55 -14.30 9.39
CA PHE A 118 10.59 -13.52 10.06
C PHE A 118 10.00 -12.47 10.99
N ASP A 119 10.80 -12.08 11.98
CA ASP A 119 10.46 -11.00 12.89
C ASP A 119 10.66 -9.66 12.20
N PHE A 120 9.90 -8.66 12.60
CA PHE A 120 10.01 -7.35 12.00
C PHE A 120 9.76 -6.26 13.02
N THR A 121 10.17 -5.05 12.66
CA THR A 121 9.83 -3.83 13.37
C THR A 121 9.03 -2.90 12.47
N ILE A 122 8.18 -2.09 13.07
CA ILE A 122 7.55 -0.94 12.43
C ILE A 122 7.94 0.30 13.24
N SER A 123 8.56 1.30 12.61
CA SER A 123 8.88 2.56 13.28
C SER A 123 7.62 3.38 13.57
N GLY A 124 7.69 4.39 14.44
CA GLY A 124 6.58 5.34 14.66
C GLY A 124 6.13 6.09 13.40
N ARG A 125 6.94 6.07 12.33
CA ARG A 125 6.61 6.62 10.99
C ARG A 125 5.99 5.59 10.04
N GLY A 126 5.84 4.33 10.46
CA GLY A 126 5.29 3.24 9.65
C GLY A 126 6.32 2.53 8.76
N THR A 127 7.63 2.77 8.94
CA THR A 127 8.67 2.08 8.17
C THR A 127 8.85 0.67 8.70
N ILE A 128 8.73 -0.33 7.82
CA ILE A 128 8.93 -1.75 8.15
C ILE A 128 10.41 -2.08 7.96
N ALA A 129 11.02 -2.75 8.92
CA ALA A 129 12.37 -3.29 8.80
C ALA A 129 12.42 -4.74 9.29
N PRO A 130 13.18 -5.64 8.63
CA PRO A 130 13.40 -6.98 9.12
C PRO A 130 14.19 -6.93 10.44
N ARG A 131 13.89 -7.87 11.33
CA ARG A 131 14.57 -8.05 12.61
C ARG A 131 15.21 -9.42 12.64
N ASN A 132 16.43 -9.51 13.17
CA ASN A 132 17.06 -10.80 13.42
C ASN A 132 16.28 -11.56 14.49
N LYS A 133 16.01 -12.84 14.25
CA LYS A 133 15.24 -13.66 15.17
C LYS A 133 16.06 -13.95 16.44
N THR A 134 15.67 -13.34 17.54
CA THR A 134 16.25 -13.59 18.87
C THR A 134 15.14 -13.79 19.90
N HIS A 135 15.43 -14.60 20.92
CA HIS A 135 14.54 -14.79 22.07
C HIS A 135 14.70 -13.72 23.16
N HIS A 136 15.62 -12.77 22.96
CA HIS A 136 15.86 -11.66 23.89
C HIS A 136 15.72 -10.33 23.15
N VAL A 137 14.94 -9.41 23.74
CA VAL A 137 14.73 -8.05 23.28
C VAL A 137 15.49 -7.10 24.20
N THR A 138 16.48 -6.40 23.66
CA THR A 138 17.37 -5.52 24.45
C THR A 138 16.97 -4.05 24.35
N ALA A 139 17.40 -3.24 25.32
CA ALA A 139 17.17 -1.80 25.30
C ALA A 139 17.84 -1.11 24.10
N GLU A 140 18.97 -1.63 23.63
CA GLU A 140 19.69 -1.11 22.46
C GLU A 140 18.88 -1.29 21.16
N GLU A 141 18.19 -2.42 21.03
CA GLU A 141 17.31 -2.70 19.90
C GLU A 141 16.07 -1.80 19.90
N VAL A 142 15.49 -1.55 21.08
CA VAL A 142 14.24 -0.79 21.20
C VAL A 142 14.46 0.72 21.16
N ARG A 143 15.61 1.22 21.62
CA ARG A 143 15.95 2.67 21.65
C ARG A 143 15.69 3.39 20.31
N PRO A 144 16.16 2.93 19.14
CA PRO A 144 15.88 3.61 17.87
C PRO A 144 14.39 3.62 17.50
N LEU A 145 13.61 2.64 17.95
CA LEU A 145 12.16 2.61 17.75
C LEU A 145 11.45 3.67 18.61
N ALA A 146 11.95 3.88 19.83
CA ALA A 146 11.41 4.84 20.79
C ALA A 146 11.63 6.31 20.37
N GLU A 147 12.72 6.64 19.65
CA GLU A 147 13.06 8.03 19.29
C GLU A 147 11.99 8.77 18.48
N ASN A 148 11.17 8.03 17.71
CA ASN A 148 10.17 8.60 16.82
C ASN A 148 8.73 8.13 17.13
N ALA A 149 8.50 7.62 18.34
CA ALA A 149 7.20 7.06 18.75
C ALA A 149 6.74 7.64 20.09
N ASP A 150 5.42 7.76 20.25
CA ASP A 150 4.76 8.08 21.52
C ASP A 150 4.57 6.81 22.36
N GLU A 151 4.45 5.66 21.68
CA GLU A 151 4.18 4.35 22.24
C GLU A 151 5.05 3.30 21.55
N VAL A 152 5.62 2.37 22.30
CA VAL A 152 6.31 1.19 21.77
C VAL A 152 5.57 -0.06 22.20
N VAL A 153 5.21 -0.91 21.24
CA VAL A 153 4.54 -2.18 21.49
C VAL A 153 5.49 -3.31 21.12
N ILE A 154 5.67 -4.26 22.03
CA ILE A 154 6.55 -5.41 21.87
C ILE A 154 5.69 -6.68 21.92
N GLY A 155 5.65 -7.41 20.81
CA GLY A 155 5.08 -8.74 20.70
C GLY A 155 6.12 -9.80 20.98
N THR A 156 5.99 -10.52 22.09
CA THR A 156 6.96 -11.53 22.57
C THR A 156 6.77 -12.92 21.96
N GLY A 157 5.99 -13.01 20.89
CA GLY A 157 5.62 -14.26 20.22
C GLY A 157 4.17 -14.65 20.51
N TRP A 158 3.70 -15.67 19.78
CA TRP A 158 2.37 -16.26 19.96
C TRP A 158 2.25 -16.96 21.31
N GLN A 159 3.34 -17.56 21.77
CA GLN A 159 3.40 -18.22 23.08
C GLN A 159 3.93 -17.27 24.15
N GLY A 160 4.62 -16.21 23.73
CA GLY A 160 5.12 -15.16 24.62
C GLY A 160 6.42 -15.57 25.31
N VAL A 161 7.25 -16.37 24.63
CA VAL A 161 8.48 -16.92 25.20
C VAL A 161 9.68 -16.01 25.03
N ALA A 162 9.59 -14.95 24.20
CA ALA A 162 10.68 -13.99 24.08
C ALA A 162 10.77 -13.12 25.34
N GLU A 163 11.96 -13.05 25.91
CA GLU A 163 12.27 -12.26 27.10
C GLU A 163 12.60 -10.81 26.72
N VAL A 164 12.24 -9.88 27.59
CA VAL A 164 12.47 -8.44 27.39
C VAL A 164 13.27 -7.91 28.57
N ASP A 165 14.38 -7.23 28.28
CA ASP A 165 15.23 -6.65 29.32
C ASP A 165 14.46 -5.64 30.17
N ALA A 166 14.69 -5.63 31.48
CA ALA A 166 14.03 -4.70 32.40
C ALA A 166 14.28 -3.22 32.04
N ASP A 167 15.43 -2.92 31.42
CA ASP A 167 15.79 -1.57 30.99
C ASP A 167 14.97 -1.08 29.80
N VAL A 168 14.38 -1.98 29.01
CA VAL A 168 13.43 -1.62 27.94
C VAL A 168 12.20 -0.93 28.53
N LEU A 169 11.70 -1.40 29.67
CA LEU A 169 10.54 -0.83 30.36
C LEU A 169 10.84 0.55 30.97
N ARG A 170 12.11 0.92 31.07
CA ARG A 170 12.59 2.18 31.66
C ARG A 170 13.00 3.21 30.61
N LEU A 171 12.74 2.96 29.33
CA LEU A 171 13.08 3.91 28.27
C LEU A 171 12.35 5.25 28.49
N PRO A 172 13.08 6.38 28.48
CA PRO A 172 12.48 7.68 28.79
C PRO A 172 11.59 8.16 27.64
N LYS A 173 10.57 8.94 27.97
CA LYS A 173 9.69 9.67 27.01
C LYS A 173 8.79 8.81 26.12
N VAL A 174 8.71 7.51 26.37
CA VAL A 174 7.83 6.60 25.64
C VAL A 174 7.14 5.65 26.62
N THR A 175 5.91 5.26 26.32
CA THR A 175 5.26 4.19 27.06
C THR A 175 5.49 2.87 26.33
N VAL A 176 6.02 1.89 27.06
CA VAL A 176 6.34 0.56 26.52
C VAL A 176 5.29 -0.45 26.96
N HIS A 177 4.75 -1.20 26.00
CA HIS A 177 3.80 -2.28 26.23
C HIS A 177 4.42 -3.60 25.79
N VAL A 178 4.42 -4.59 26.67
CA VAL A 178 4.95 -5.93 26.39
C VAL A 178 3.82 -6.94 26.56
N MET A 179 3.56 -7.74 25.52
CA MET A 179 2.49 -8.73 25.51
C MET A 179 2.69 -9.78 24.41
N LYS A 180 1.80 -10.78 24.35
CA LYS A 180 1.82 -11.75 23.25
C LYS A 180 1.56 -11.06 21.93
N THR A 181 2.15 -11.56 20.85
CA THR A 181 2.08 -10.89 19.54
C THR A 181 0.66 -10.64 19.02
N PRO A 182 -0.33 -11.55 19.19
CA PRO A 182 -1.72 -11.25 18.83
C PRO A 182 -2.29 -10.02 19.56
N GLU A 183 -2.07 -9.92 20.87
CA GLU A 183 -2.51 -8.80 21.71
C GLU A 183 -1.76 -7.51 21.33
N ALA A 184 -0.47 -7.63 21.03
CA ALA A 184 0.38 -6.53 20.59
C ALA A 184 -0.14 -5.93 19.27
N PHE A 185 -0.56 -6.76 18.33
CA PHE A 185 -1.13 -6.32 17.06
C PHE A 185 -2.46 -5.59 17.24
N GLU A 186 -3.32 -6.08 18.12
CA GLU A 186 -4.57 -5.42 18.49
C GLU A 186 -4.32 -4.05 19.12
N LEU A 187 -3.41 -3.97 20.10
CA LEU A 187 -3.05 -2.71 20.74
C LEU A 187 -2.44 -1.73 19.73
N TYR A 188 -1.48 -2.18 18.92
CA TYR A 188 -0.84 -1.37 17.89
C TYR A 188 -1.88 -0.74 16.95
N ASN A 189 -2.81 -1.54 16.43
CA ASN A 189 -3.87 -1.06 15.55
C ASN A 189 -4.81 -0.08 16.25
N ARG A 190 -5.15 -0.33 17.52
CA ARG A 190 -5.99 0.56 18.33
C ARG A 190 -5.33 1.92 18.55
N LEU A 191 -4.07 1.94 18.97
CA LEU A 191 -3.31 3.17 19.20
C LEU A 191 -3.10 3.95 17.89
N ARG A 192 -2.79 3.27 16.78
CA ARG A 192 -2.73 3.88 15.44
C ARG A 192 -4.05 4.50 15.03
N LYS A 193 -5.19 3.84 15.30
CA LYS A 193 -6.54 4.38 15.03
C LYS A 193 -6.84 5.66 15.83
N GLN A 194 -6.19 5.85 16.98
CA GLN A 194 -6.27 7.06 17.78
C GLN A 194 -5.33 8.17 17.31
N GLY A 195 -4.55 7.95 16.23
CA GLY A 195 -3.63 8.93 15.68
C GLY A 195 -2.26 8.99 16.37
N LYS A 196 -1.95 8.05 17.27
CA LYS A 196 -0.64 7.99 17.94
C LYS A 196 0.46 7.51 16.98
N ARG A 197 1.69 7.98 17.20
CA ARG A 197 2.89 7.41 16.56
C ARG A 197 3.31 6.20 17.37
N VAL A 198 3.09 5.01 16.83
CA VAL A 198 3.32 3.75 17.53
C VAL A 198 4.42 3.01 16.82
N ALA A 199 5.47 2.63 17.55
CA ALA A 199 6.43 1.65 17.07
C ALA A 199 6.02 0.24 17.50
N LEU A 200 6.35 -0.75 16.68
CA LEU A 200 6.08 -2.15 16.91
C LEU A 200 7.37 -2.94 16.75
N LEU A 201 7.65 -3.85 17.68
CA LEU A 201 8.62 -4.93 17.53
C LEU A 201 7.83 -6.24 17.61
N ALA A 202 7.87 -7.06 16.57
CA ALA A 202 7.04 -8.24 16.45
C ALA A 202 7.88 -9.50 16.33
N HIS A 203 7.79 -10.38 17.34
CA HIS A 203 8.20 -11.77 17.20
C HIS A 203 7.05 -12.58 16.58
N THR A 204 7.25 -13.15 15.39
CA THR A 204 6.14 -13.72 14.60
C THR A 204 5.86 -15.20 14.88
N THR A 205 6.70 -15.87 15.67
CA THR A 205 6.57 -17.30 16.02
C THR A 205 6.32 -17.50 17.51
N CYS A 206 7.08 -18.35 18.20
CA CYS A 206 6.85 -18.70 19.61
C CYS A 206 7.17 -17.54 20.54
#